data_AF-A0A2Z3UP56-F1
#
_entry.id   AF-A0A2Z3UP56-F1
#
_cell.length_a   1.000
_cell.length_b   1.000
_cell.length_c   1.000
_cell.angle_alpha   90.00
_cell.angle_beta   90.00
_cell.angle_gamma   90.00
#
_symmetry.space_group_name_H-M   'P 1'
#
loop_
_entity.id
_entity.type
_entity.pdbx_description
1 polymer ?
#
loop_
_entity_poly.entity_id
_entity_poly.type
_entity_poly.pdbx_seq_one_letter_code
_entity_poly.pdbx_strand_id
1 'polypeptide(L)'
;MTMGDDEWAEDIGAWRDSNLAQIRERLADGLDPGQCLPWLRSTPLHQAAQEGAVQVIELLLASGAAVDPVDGDGATPLWEAVRHGQDDAVRALLAAGADPWRPCIAGRSPGVQALFTELAELFVHLPGAPRISPRLSELQDTVDEMMFSYETYNEDLCVAFVGGVTEDEVIRRLGAVPELCPPVDAAELWKAEQFSPVEVLRIASPPGGGVVLFQSDGILPVHDGVGRMVTAGGGILAGAFPSASPSVDIWRDGFAVARPSVHEQLSDSSLFEVWMCRFGDRGAHPSTAAERALALMTLLTATYITEEWLWSAPMRLVPVQLRPEGQGR
;
A
#
# COMPACT_ATOMS: atom_id res chain seq x y z
N MET A 1 -22.53 -26.69 29.04
CA MET A 1 -21.20 -26.99 28.49
C MET A 1 -20.43 -25.69 28.58
N THR A 2 -19.37 -25.65 29.39
CA THR A 2 -18.38 -24.58 29.31
C THR A 2 -17.69 -24.74 27.96
N MET A 3 -17.64 -23.68 27.14
CA MET A 3 -16.78 -23.66 25.94
C MET A 3 -15.36 -24.07 26.37
N GLY A 4 -14.71 -24.89 25.55
CA GLY A 4 -13.30 -25.24 25.78
C GLY A 4 -12.42 -23.98 25.77
N ASP A 5 -11.22 -24.07 26.34
CA ASP A 5 -10.32 -22.92 26.47
C ASP A 5 -9.94 -22.32 25.11
N ASP A 6 -9.74 -23.17 24.10
CA ASP A 6 -9.47 -22.76 22.72
C ASP A 6 -10.68 -22.02 22.10
N GLU A 7 -11.88 -22.61 22.23
CA GLU A 7 -13.11 -22.05 21.65
C GLU A 7 -13.48 -20.71 22.30
N TRP A 8 -13.18 -20.53 23.60
CA TRP A 8 -13.41 -19.26 24.29
C TRP A 8 -12.37 -18.21 23.95
N ALA A 9 -11.09 -18.57 23.89
CA ALA A 9 -10.02 -17.61 23.63
C ALA A 9 -10.08 -17.03 22.20
N GLU A 10 -10.75 -17.75 21.30
CA GLU A 10 -10.98 -17.36 19.90
C GLU A 10 -12.25 -16.51 19.69
N ASP A 11 -13.07 -16.32 20.73
CA ASP A 11 -14.19 -15.38 20.66
C ASP A 11 -13.66 -13.94 20.54
N ILE A 12 -14.17 -13.20 19.56
CA ILE A 12 -13.79 -11.80 19.27
C ILE A 12 -13.90 -10.91 20.52
N GLY A 13 -14.85 -11.20 21.41
CA GLY A 13 -15.06 -10.45 22.65
C GLY A 13 -14.28 -10.95 23.86
N ALA A 14 -13.48 -12.02 23.74
CA ALA A 14 -12.86 -12.69 24.89
C ALA A 14 -11.90 -11.78 25.66
N TRP A 15 -11.09 -10.99 24.93
CA TRP A 15 -9.97 -10.22 25.47
C TRP A 15 -10.32 -8.76 25.78
N ARG A 16 -11.51 -8.52 26.33
CA ARG A 16 -12.00 -7.20 26.76
C ARG A 16 -11.86 -7.00 28.26
N ASP A 17 -11.74 -5.76 28.71
CA ASP A 17 -11.71 -5.41 30.14
C ASP A 17 -12.95 -5.91 30.90
N SER A 18 -14.10 -6.02 30.25
CA SER A 18 -15.32 -6.61 30.83
C SER A 18 -15.14 -8.06 31.29
N ASN A 19 -14.19 -8.79 30.72
CA ASN A 19 -13.93 -10.20 30.99
C ASN A 19 -12.72 -10.40 31.92
N LEU A 20 -12.16 -9.34 32.51
CA LEU A 20 -10.94 -9.41 33.31
C LEU A 20 -10.96 -10.51 34.39
N ALA A 21 -12.09 -10.68 35.08
CA ALA A 21 -12.23 -11.70 36.12
C ALA A 21 -12.11 -13.12 35.55
N GLN A 22 -12.76 -13.37 34.40
CA GLN A 22 -12.71 -14.65 33.71
C GLN A 22 -11.32 -14.92 33.14
N ILE A 23 -10.67 -13.92 32.55
CA ILE A 23 -9.30 -14.01 32.04
C ILE A 23 -8.35 -14.39 33.18
N ARG A 24 -8.48 -13.75 34.34
CA ARG A 24 -7.65 -14.04 35.51
C ARG A 24 -7.82 -15.46 36.04
N GLU A 25 -9.04 -15.97 36.08
CA GLU A 25 -9.34 -17.35 36.46
C GLU A 25 -8.67 -18.33 35.49
N ARG A 26 -8.83 -18.12 34.19
CA ARG A 26 -8.22 -18.98 33.16
C ARG A 26 -6.70 -18.99 33.21
N LEU A 27 -6.06 -17.83 33.40
CA LEU A 27 -4.61 -17.74 33.59
C LEU A 27 -4.15 -18.47 34.86
N ALA A 28 -4.96 -18.45 35.94
CA ALA A 28 -4.67 -19.21 37.15
C ALA A 28 -4.84 -20.73 36.95
N ASP A 29 -5.77 -21.14 36.08
CA ASP A 29 -6.01 -22.54 35.71
C ASP A 29 -4.98 -23.09 34.71
N GLY A 30 -4.02 -22.26 34.27
CA GLY A 30 -2.89 -22.66 33.45
C GLY A 30 -2.99 -22.30 31.97
N LEU A 31 -3.93 -21.44 31.58
CA LEU A 31 -3.95 -20.86 30.23
C LEU A 31 -2.65 -20.10 29.97
N ASP A 32 -2.00 -20.39 28.84
CA ASP A 32 -0.77 -19.71 28.43
C ASP A 32 -1.11 -18.29 27.93
N PRO A 33 -0.64 -17.21 28.61
CA PRO A 33 -0.92 -15.83 28.20
C PRO A 33 -0.29 -15.47 26.83
N GLY A 34 0.70 -16.25 26.37
CA GLY A 34 1.34 -16.10 25.08
C GLY A 34 0.81 -17.03 23.99
N GLN A 35 -0.27 -17.79 24.25
CA GLN A 35 -0.78 -18.77 23.30
C GLN A 35 -1.09 -18.12 21.94
N CYS A 36 -0.76 -18.83 20.86
CA CYS A 36 -1.24 -18.46 19.54
C CYS A 36 -2.69 -18.91 19.41
N LEU A 37 -3.57 -18.02 18.94
CA LEU A 37 -4.98 -18.26 18.66
C LEU A 37 -5.09 -18.73 17.19
N PRO A 38 -5.25 -20.04 16.91
CA PRO A 38 -5.03 -20.61 15.57
C PRO A 38 -5.82 -19.95 14.43
N TRP A 39 -7.11 -19.67 14.61
CA TRP A 39 -7.92 -19.07 13.53
C TRP A 39 -7.63 -17.57 13.35
N LEU A 40 -7.26 -16.88 14.42
CA LEU A 40 -6.90 -15.47 14.38
C LEU A 40 -5.43 -15.24 14.04
N ARG A 41 -4.60 -16.30 14.06
CA ARG A 41 -3.15 -16.29 13.84
C ARG A 41 -2.41 -15.24 14.67
N SER A 42 -2.94 -14.87 15.84
CA SER A 42 -2.44 -13.80 16.70
C SER A 42 -2.42 -14.26 18.17
N THR A 43 -2.00 -13.39 19.10
CA THR A 43 -1.97 -13.71 20.54
C THR A 43 -3.07 -12.97 21.30
N PRO A 44 -3.42 -13.40 22.54
CA PRO A 44 -4.29 -12.63 23.43
C PRO A 44 -3.94 -11.15 23.53
N LEU A 45 -2.63 -10.83 23.51
CA LEU A 45 -2.16 -9.45 23.61
C LEU A 45 -2.49 -8.61 22.37
N HIS A 46 -2.50 -9.21 21.17
CA HIS A 46 -2.96 -8.53 19.95
C HIS A 46 -4.45 -8.17 20.05
N GLN A 47 -5.27 -9.13 20.50
CA GLN A 47 -6.71 -8.93 20.63
C GLN A 47 -7.03 -7.85 21.69
N ALA A 48 -6.37 -7.91 22.84
CA ALA A 48 -6.51 -6.89 23.88
C ALA A 48 -6.05 -5.50 23.39
N ALA A 49 -4.98 -5.42 22.60
CA ALA A 49 -4.49 -4.18 22.02
C ALA A 49 -5.46 -3.58 20.99
N GLN A 50 -6.01 -4.41 20.09
CA GLN A 50 -7.04 -4.01 19.14
C GLN A 50 -8.29 -3.46 19.85
N GLU A 51 -8.75 -4.13 20.91
CA GLU A 51 -9.95 -3.73 21.66
C GLU A 51 -9.72 -2.56 22.62
N GLY A 52 -8.47 -2.13 22.83
CA GLY A 52 -8.14 -1.09 23.80
C GLY A 52 -8.27 -1.55 25.27
N ALA A 53 -8.19 -2.85 25.53
CA ALA A 53 -8.42 -3.47 26.84
C ALA A 53 -7.18 -3.34 27.75
N VAL A 54 -6.97 -2.15 28.32
CA VAL A 54 -5.77 -1.81 29.09
C VAL A 54 -5.56 -2.74 30.28
N GLN A 55 -6.62 -3.09 31.03
CA GLN A 55 -6.48 -3.95 32.21
C GLN A 55 -6.09 -5.38 31.81
N VAL A 56 -6.58 -5.84 30.66
CA VAL A 56 -6.20 -7.13 30.08
C VAL A 56 -4.76 -7.11 29.58
N ILE A 57 -4.34 -6.04 28.90
CA ILE A 57 -2.93 -5.86 28.45
C ILE A 57 -1.98 -5.96 29.65
N GLU A 58 -2.24 -5.19 30.71
CA GLU A 58 -1.42 -5.19 31.92
C GLU A 58 -1.38 -6.57 32.58
N LEU A 59 -2.53 -7.25 32.65
CA LEU A 59 -2.62 -8.60 33.22
C LEU A 59 -1.82 -9.62 32.41
N LEU A 60 -1.97 -9.64 31.08
CA LEU A 60 -1.27 -10.57 30.20
C LEU A 60 0.24 -10.40 30.29
N LEU A 61 0.73 -9.15 30.29
CA LEU A 61 2.14 -8.83 30.44
C LEU A 61 2.67 -9.23 31.83
N ALA A 62 1.92 -8.96 32.89
CA ALA A 62 2.28 -9.37 34.25
C ALA A 62 2.30 -10.91 34.42
N SER A 63 1.49 -11.62 33.65
CA SER A 63 1.45 -13.08 33.59
C SER A 63 2.54 -13.69 32.69
N GLY A 64 3.37 -12.87 32.04
CA GLY A 64 4.53 -13.35 31.27
C GLY A 64 4.33 -13.43 29.77
N ALA A 65 3.27 -12.82 29.22
CA ALA A 65 3.17 -12.63 27.77
C ALA A 65 4.37 -11.81 27.25
N ALA A 66 4.88 -12.16 26.08
CA ALA A 66 5.83 -11.31 25.37
C ALA A 66 5.16 -9.98 24.99
N VAL A 67 5.91 -8.88 25.03
CA VAL A 67 5.38 -7.54 24.67
C VAL A 67 5.29 -7.31 23.16
N ASP A 68 6.25 -7.84 22.40
CA ASP A 68 6.32 -7.72 20.92
C ASP A 68 6.28 -9.09 20.20
N PRO A 69 5.27 -9.97 20.47
CA PRO A 69 5.01 -11.10 19.59
C PRO A 69 4.62 -10.58 18.21
N VAL A 70 4.92 -11.35 17.17
CA VAL A 70 4.44 -11.08 15.81
C VAL A 70 3.37 -12.09 15.45
N ASP A 71 2.26 -11.61 14.92
CA ASP A 71 1.19 -12.45 14.43
C ASP A 71 1.50 -13.02 13.03
N GLY A 72 0.53 -13.74 12.47
CA GLY A 72 0.66 -14.37 11.15
C GLY A 72 0.82 -13.40 9.98
N ASP A 73 0.44 -12.14 10.14
CA ASP A 73 0.58 -11.10 9.12
C ASP A 73 1.83 -10.23 9.39
N GLY A 74 2.49 -10.46 10.52
CA GLY A 74 3.68 -9.77 10.96
C GLY A 74 3.40 -8.57 11.86
N ALA A 75 2.14 -8.32 12.25
CA ALA A 75 1.77 -7.24 13.17
C ALA A 75 2.28 -7.50 14.58
N THR A 76 2.52 -6.44 15.34
CA THR A 76 2.77 -6.50 16.79
C THR A 76 1.53 -6.02 17.55
N PRO A 77 1.39 -6.28 18.86
CA PRO A 77 0.29 -5.70 19.64
C PRO A 77 0.25 -4.17 19.57
N LEU A 78 1.42 -3.51 19.55
CA LEU A 78 1.50 -2.06 19.40
C LEU A 78 0.99 -1.60 18.02
N TRP A 79 1.23 -2.37 16.96
CA TRP A 79 0.63 -2.10 15.64
C TRP A 79 -0.90 -2.09 15.71
N GLU A 80 -1.49 -3.10 16.35
CA GLU A 80 -2.95 -3.21 16.47
C GLU A 80 -3.56 -2.04 17.26
N ALA A 81 -2.94 -1.66 18.37
CA ALA A 81 -3.39 -0.49 19.14
C ALA A 81 -3.30 0.81 18.32
N VAL A 82 -2.22 1.02 17.55
CA VAL A 82 -2.06 2.19 16.67
C VAL A 82 -3.08 2.19 15.54
N ARG A 83 -3.26 1.05 14.86
CA ARG A 83 -4.19 0.87 13.74
C ARG A 83 -5.63 1.16 14.14
N HIS A 84 -6.00 0.81 15.36
CA HIS A 84 -7.34 1.02 15.91
C HIS A 84 -7.52 2.32 16.68
N GLY A 85 -6.50 3.18 16.78
CA GLY A 85 -6.59 4.46 17.49
C GLY A 85 -6.79 4.31 19.00
N GLN A 86 -6.21 3.27 19.60
CA GLN A 86 -6.39 2.94 21.02
C GLN A 86 -5.31 3.63 21.88
N ASP A 87 -5.45 4.93 22.12
CA ASP A 87 -4.49 5.78 22.86
C ASP A 87 -3.97 5.15 24.16
N ASP A 88 -4.88 4.67 25.02
CA ASP A 88 -4.50 4.15 26.33
C ASP A 88 -3.78 2.79 26.22
N ALA A 89 -4.16 1.96 25.26
CA ALA A 89 -3.45 0.71 24.97
C ALA A 89 -2.05 0.98 24.40
N VAL A 90 -1.91 1.97 23.50
CA VAL A 90 -0.60 2.43 23.00
C VAL A 90 0.29 2.85 24.17
N ARG A 91 -0.21 3.67 25.10
CA ARG A 91 0.55 4.10 26.28
C ARG A 91 0.96 2.91 27.16
N ALA A 92 0.05 1.96 27.40
CA ALA A 92 0.33 0.78 28.22
C ALA A 92 1.43 -0.10 27.59
N LEU A 93 1.36 -0.36 26.28
CA LEU A 93 2.35 -1.16 25.55
C LEU A 93 3.72 -0.47 25.50
N LEU A 94 3.75 0.85 25.23
CA LEU A 94 5.00 1.63 25.26
C LEU A 94 5.63 1.64 26.66
N ALA A 95 4.82 1.77 27.72
CA ALA A 95 5.30 1.69 29.10
C ALA A 95 5.84 0.30 29.46
N ALA A 96 5.31 -0.75 28.85
CA ALA A 96 5.78 -2.13 28.98
C ALA A 96 7.04 -2.44 28.15
N GLY A 97 7.55 -1.46 27.38
CA GLY A 97 8.77 -1.60 26.59
C GLY A 97 8.56 -2.17 25.19
N ALA A 98 7.36 -2.09 24.63
CA ALA A 98 7.12 -2.38 23.21
C ALA A 98 8.01 -1.48 22.34
N ASP A 99 8.65 -2.05 21.32
CA ASP A 99 9.49 -1.28 20.38
C ASP A 99 8.61 -0.54 19.33
N PRO A 100 8.48 0.79 19.40
CA PRO A 100 7.69 1.56 18.44
C PRO A 100 8.28 1.58 17.03
N TRP A 101 9.58 1.29 16.88
CA TRP A 101 10.30 1.43 15.62
C TRP A 101 10.62 0.08 14.96
N ARG A 102 10.19 -1.03 15.57
CA ARG A 102 10.35 -2.37 15.00
C ARG A 102 9.49 -2.52 13.74
N PRO A 103 10.10 -2.86 12.59
CA PRO A 103 9.34 -3.22 11.39
C PRO A 103 8.44 -4.45 11.65
N CYS A 104 7.17 -4.33 11.29
CA CYS A 104 6.16 -5.36 11.49
C CYS A 104 5.40 -5.64 10.18
N ILE A 105 4.39 -4.83 9.85
CA ILE A 105 3.60 -4.94 8.61
C ILE A 105 4.29 -4.21 7.48
N ALA A 106 4.55 -4.92 6.38
CA ALA A 106 5.14 -4.34 5.17
C ALA A 106 6.50 -3.64 5.38
N GLY A 107 7.23 -4.00 6.44
CA GLY A 107 8.46 -3.32 6.85
C GLY A 107 8.23 -1.98 7.56
N ARG A 108 6.98 -1.57 7.79
CA ARG A 108 6.61 -0.38 8.57
C ARG A 108 6.56 -0.70 10.06
N SER A 109 6.92 0.26 10.89
CA SER A 109 6.76 0.16 12.34
C SER A 109 5.47 0.82 12.84
N PRO A 110 4.97 0.44 14.02
CA PRO A 110 3.80 1.09 14.63
C PRO A 110 3.99 2.61 14.80
N GLY A 111 5.17 3.04 15.20
CA GLY A 111 5.47 4.46 15.38
C GLY A 111 5.48 5.25 14.08
N VAL A 112 6.01 4.70 12.98
CA VAL A 112 5.95 5.36 11.67
C VAL A 112 4.50 5.51 11.21
N GLN A 113 3.66 4.51 11.46
CA GLN A 113 2.23 4.57 11.16
C GLN A 113 1.53 5.67 11.98
N ALA A 114 1.79 5.74 13.28
CA ALA A 114 1.15 6.69 14.19
C ALA A 114 1.49 8.15 13.90
N LEU A 115 2.65 8.43 13.31
CA LEU A 115 3.10 9.78 12.99
C LEU A 115 2.22 10.51 11.96
N PHE A 116 1.37 9.79 11.24
CA PHE A 116 0.41 10.35 10.27
C PHE A 116 -1.05 10.26 10.76
N THR A 117 -1.27 10.03 12.06
CA THR A 117 -2.59 9.92 12.68
C THR A 117 -2.71 10.84 13.89
N GLU A 118 -3.86 10.80 14.56
CA GLU A 118 -4.09 11.54 15.82
C GLU A 118 -3.15 11.11 16.95
N LEU A 119 -2.49 9.95 16.82
CA LEU A 119 -1.53 9.42 17.78
C LEU A 119 -0.12 10.02 17.64
N ALA A 120 0.14 10.89 16.65
CA ALA A 120 1.48 11.37 16.31
C ALA A 120 2.25 11.96 17.52
N GLU A 121 1.56 12.68 18.40
CA GLU A 121 2.13 13.28 19.61
C GLU A 121 2.69 12.25 20.60
N LEU A 122 2.18 11.01 20.60
CA LEU A 122 2.70 9.93 21.44
C LEU A 122 4.06 9.43 20.95
N PHE A 123 4.37 9.61 19.67
CA PHE A 123 5.54 9.02 19.02
C PHE A 123 6.61 10.04 18.65
N VAL A 124 6.24 11.28 18.33
CA VAL A 124 7.18 12.33 17.85
C VAL A 124 8.31 12.63 18.82
N HIS A 125 8.09 12.41 20.12
CA HIS A 125 9.08 12.63 21.18
C HIS A 125 9.88 11.38 21.57
N LEU A 126 9.54 10.21 21.04
CA LEU A 126 10.24 8.97 21.37
C LEU A 126 11.64 8.95 20.72
N PRO A 127 12.66 8.38 21.42
CA PRO A 127 13.97 8.20 20.83
C PRO A 127 13.90 7.40 19.52
N GLY A 128 14.55 7.89 18.47
CA GLY A 128 14.51 7.24 17.14
C GLY A 128 13.37 7.71 16.24
N ALA A 129 12.50 8.62 16.69
CA ALA A 129 11.44 9.18 15.85
C ALA A 129 12.00 9.83 14.57
N PRO A 130 11.52 9.43 13.38
CA PRO A 130 11.92 10.07 12.14
C PRO A 130 11.39 11.51 12.08
N ARG A 131 12.13 12.36 11.37
CA ARG A 131 11.70 13.74 11.11
C ARG A 131 10.78 13.77 9.90
N ILE A 132 9.55 14.24 10.10
CA ILE A 132 8.60 14.47 9.03
C ILE A 132 8.91 15.83 8.39
N SER A 133 9.24 15.84 7.10
CA SER A 133 9.41 17.10 6.36
C SER A 133 8.04 17.67 5.94
N PRO A 134 7.89 18.99 5.76
CA PRO A 134 6.63 19.57 5.26
C PRO A 134 6.18 18.93 3.94
N ARG A 135 7.14 18.66 3.05
CA ARG A 135 6.92 17.93 1.80
C ARG A 135 6.33 16.54 2.03
N LEU A 136 6.85 15.80 3.01
CA LEU A 136 6.34 14.46 3.34
C LEU A 136 4.89 14.52 3.86
N SER A 137 4.56 15.55 4.64
CA SER A 137 3.18 15.78 5.09
C SER A 137 2.25 16.06 3.91
N GLU A 138 2.64 16.98 3.02
CA GLU A 138 1.87 17.30 1.80
C GLU A 138 1.66 16.06 0.91
N LEU A 139 2.72 15.25 0.77
CA LEU A 139 2.66 13.98 0.05
C LEU A 139 1.70 12.99 0.71
N GLN A 140 1.70 12.88 2.05
CA GLN A 140 0.79 12.01 2.78
C GLN A 140 -0.66 12.46 2.61
N ASP A 141 -0.95 13.75 2.75
CA ASP A 141 -2.29 14.30 2.59
C ASP A 141 -2.85 13.96 1.19
N THR A 142 -2.01 14.13 0.17
CA THR A 142 -2.37 13.79 -1.21
C THR A 142 -2.67 12.30 -1.36
N VAL A 143 -1.86 11.41 -0.78
CA VAL A 143 -2.11 9.97 -0.81
C VAL A 143 -3.38 9.60 -0.05
N ASP A 144 -3.63 10.21 1.11
CA ASP A 144 -4.82 9.95 1.91
C ASP A 144 -6.11 10.37 1.19
N GLU A 145 -6.09 11.48 0.45
CA GLU A 145 -7.18 11.88 -0.44
C GLU A 145 -7.44 10.85 -1.55
N MET A 146 -6.38 10.32 -2.17
CA MET A 146 -6.50 9.29 -3.21
C MET A 146 -7.08 7.98 -2.70
N MET A 147 -6.77 7.62 -1.45
CA MET A 147 -7.23 6.37 -0.84
C MET A 147 -8.64 6.47 -0.21
N PHE A 148 -9.32 7.62 -0.30
CA PHE A 148 -10.66 7.84 0.27
C PHE A 148 -11.81 7.52 -0.70
N SER A 149 -11.61 6.54 -1.59
CA SER A 149 -12.61 6.07 -2.54
C SER A 149 -13.39 4.87 -1.97
N TYR A 150 -14.72 4.91 -2.08
CA TYR A 150 -15.62 3.80 -1.69
C TYR A 150 -15.94 2.87 -2.88
N GLU A 151 -15.26 3.06 -4.01
CA GLU A 151 -15.61 2.36 -5.24
C GLU A 151 -14.85 1.03 -5.33
N THR A 152 -15.61 -0.07 -5.37
CA THR A 152 -15.11 -1.43 -5.55
C THR A 152 -14.96 -1.76 -7.05
N TYR A 153 -14.56 -0.78 -7.87
CA TYR A 153 -14.32 -0.99 -9.28
C TYR A 153 -12.89 -1.46 -9.50
N ASN A 154 -12.76 -2.78 -9.52
CA ASN A 154 -11.52 -3.47 -9.87
C ASN A 154 -11.42 -3.50 -11.40
N GLU A 155 -11.09 -2.37 -12.01
CA GLU A 155 -10.65 -2.39 -13.41
C GLU A 155 -9.17 -2.78 -13.46
N ASP A 156 -8.85 -3.68 -14.39
CA ASP A 156 -7.52 -4.22 -14.63
C ASP A 156 -6.60 -3.13 -15.21
N LEU A 157 -6.23 -2.16 -14.36
CA LEU A 157 -5.51 -0.96 -14.75
C LEU A 157 -4.01 -1.18 -14.63
N CYS A 158 -3.35 -1.17 -15.78
CA CYS A 158 -1.91 -1.04 -15.85
C CYS A 158 -1.54 0.41 -16.17
N VAL A 159 -0.94 1.10 -15.21
CA VAL A 159 -0.44 2.47 -15.37
C VAL A 159 1.09 2.45 -15.40
N ALA A 160 1.71 3.45 -16.02
CA ALA A 160 3.14 3.67 -16.01
C ALA A 160 3.42 5.18 -16.11
N PHE A 161 4.51 5.64 -15.51
CA PHE A 161 4.92 7.03 -15.57
C PHE A 161 6.34 7.18 -16.11
N VAL A 162 6.60 8.28 -16.79
CA VAL A 162 7.95 8.66 -17.19
C VAL A 162 8.13 10.15 -16.90
N GLY A 163 8.97 10.45 -15.91
CA GLY A 163 9.29 11.81 -15.52
C GLY A 163 10.35 12.43 -16.43
N GLY A 164 10.30 13.76 -16.60
CA GLY A 164 11.35 14.51 -17.30
C GLY A 164 11.42 14.30 -18.82
N VAL A 165 10.38 13.73 -19.42
CA VAL A 165 10.27 13.50 -20.87
C VAL A 165 8.95 14.06 -21.39
N THR A 166 8.87 14.33 -22.70
CA THR A 166 7.64 14.78 -23.37
C THR A 166 6.89 13.60 -23.99
N GLU A 167 5.59 13.77 -24.25
CA GLU A 167 4.79 12.75 -24.95
C GLU A 167 5.42 12.32 -26.27
N ASP A 168 5.86 13.27 -27.09
CA ASP A 168 6.48 12.99 -28.38
C ASP A 168 7.73 12.13 -28.24
N GLU A 169 8.53 12.37 -27.19
CA GLU A 169 9.72 11.58 -26.92
C GLU A 169 9.37 10.15 -26.49
N VAL A 170 8.36 9.99 -25.63
CA VAL A 170 7.86 8.66 -25.26
C VAL A 170 7.31 7.91 -26.47
N ILE A 171 6.56 8.59 -27.35
CA ILE A 171 6.01 8.01 -28.58
C ILE A 171 7.13 7.54 -29.52
N ARG A 172 8.21 8.34 -29.67
CA ARG A 172 9.39 7.95 -30.45
C ARG A 172 10.09 6.73 -29.85
N ARG A 173 10.23 6.67 -28.53
CA ARG A 173 10.83 5.51 -27.82
C ARG A 173 10.03 4.23 -28.02
N LEU A 174 8.71 4.33 -28.16
CA LEU A 174 7.82 3.22 -28.51
C LEU A 174 7.86 2.85 -29.99
N GLY A 175 8.63 3.57 -30.82
CA GLY A 175 8.77 3.30 -32.25
C GLY A 175 7.66 3.91 -33.13
N ALA A 176 6.83 4.79 -32.57
CA ALA A 176 5.75 5.46 -33.28
C ALA A 176 6.13 6.90 -33.67
N VAL A 177 5.34 7.48 -34.59
CA VAL A 177 5.51 8.85 -35.07
C VAL A 177 4.49 9.74 -34.37
N PRO A 178 4.91 10.73 -33.56
CA PRO A 178 4.00 11.57 -32.77
C PRO A 178 2.86 12.19 -33.58
N GLU A 179 3.16 12.71 -34.77
CA GLU A 179 2.20 13.39 -35.63
C GLU A 179 1.08 12.46 -36.13
N LEU A 180 1.29 11.13 -36.08
CA LEU A 180 0.30 10.11 -36.44
C LEU A 180 -0.57 9.65 -35.25
N CYS A 181 -0.26 10.13 -34.05
CA CYS A 181 -0.98 9.81 -32.82
C CYS A 181 -1.63 11.09 -32.26
N PRO A 182 -2.62 11.71 -32.91
CA PRO A 182 -3.27 12.90 -32.35
C PRO A 182 -4.02 12.56 -31.06
N PRO A 183 -4.25 13.56 -30.19
CA PRO A 183 -5.10 13.36 -29.02
C PRO A 183 -6.53 13.03 -29.45
N VAL A 184 -7.09 12.03 -28.80
CA VAL A 184 -8.46 11.55 -28.94
C VAL A 184 -9.22 11.97 -27.69
N ASP A 185 -10.42 12.54 -27.88
CA ASP A 185 -11.27 12.94 -26.77
C ASP A 185 -11.71 11.74 -25.92
N ALA A 186 -11.83 11.96 -24.61
CA ALA A 186 -12.18 10.95 -23.63
C ALA A 186 -13.40 10.10 -24.01
N ALA A 187 -14.44 10.74 -24.55
CA ALA A 187 -15.68 10.08 -24.97
C ALA A 187 -15.48 9.04 -26.09
N GLU A 188 -14.43 9.18 -26.90
CA GLU A 188 -14.13 8.27 -28.02
C GLU A 188 -12.96 7.32 -27.73
N LEU A 189 -12.20 7.53 -26.64
CA LEU A 189 -11.01 6.73 -26.29
C LEU A 189 -11.33 5.24 -26.20
N TRP A 190 -12.35 4.88 -25.42
CA TRP A 190 -12.73 3.48 -25.21
C TRP A 190 -13.05 2.77 -26.53
N LYS A 191 -13.81 3.44 -27.40
CA LYS A 191 -14.18 2.92 -28.72
C LYS A 191 -12.96 2.81 -29.64
N ALA A 192 -12.12 3.84 -29.69
CA ALA A 192 -10.94 3.86 -30.55
C ALA A 192 -9.92 2.78 -30.15
N GLU A 193 -9.77 2.51 -28.85
CA GLU A 193 -8.93 1.42 -28.33
C GLU A 193 -9.52 0.04 -28.65
N GLN A 194 -10.79 -0.20 -28.30
CA GLN A 194 -11.42 -1.51 -28.49
C GLN A 194 -11.45 -1.97 -29.94
N PHE A 195 -11.66 -1.04 -30.88
CA PHE A 195 -11.71 -1.34 -32.31
C PHE A 195 -10.36 -1.18 -33.01
N SER A 196 -9.27 -0.94 -32.28
CA SER A 196 -7.94 -0.86 -32.87
C SER A 196 -7.50 -2.23 -33.43
N PRO A 197 -6.97 -2.28 -34.67
CA PRO A 197 -6.47 -3.52 -35.27
C PRO A 197 -5.15 -4.00 -34.67
N VAL A 198 -4.48 -3.13 -33.91
CA VAL A 198 -3.20 -3.38 -33.22
C VAL A 198 -3.35 -3.02 -31.74
N GLU A 199 -2.45 -3.53 -30.92
CA GLU A 199 -2.38 -3.14 -29.52
C GLU A 199 -1.94 -1.68 -29.40
N VAL A 200 -2.60 -0.92 -28.53
CA VAL A 200 -2.37 0.51 -28.35
C VAL A 200 -2.20 0.83 -26.87
N LEU A 201 -1.34 1.82 -26.59
CA LEU A 201 -1.22 2.45 -25.28
C LEU A 201 -1.82 3.84 -25.33
N ARG A 202 -2.54 4.22 -24.28
CA ARG A 202 -2.96 5.60 -24.07
C ARG A 202 -1.81 6.39 -23.45
N ILE A 203 -1.50 7.55 -24.03
CA ILE A 203 -0.41 8.42 -23.58
C ILE A 203 -0.90 9.85 -23.39
N ALA A 204 -0.60 10.44 -22.23
CA ALA A 204 -0.88 11.85 -21.94
C ALA A 204 0.04 12.44 -20.88
N SER A 205 0.26 13.75 -20.95
CA SER A 205 0.96 14.52 -19.93
C SER A 205 -0.02 14.97 -18.84
N PRO A 206 0.17 14.56 -17.57
CA PRO A 206 -0.60 15.10 -16.47
C PRO A 206 -0.18 16.56 -16.15
N PRO A 207 -1.02 17.34 -15.43
CA PRO A 207 -0.74 18.74 -15.11
C PRO A 207 0.59 19.00 -14.37
N GLY A 208 1.08 18.03 -13.59
CA GLY A 208 2.37 18.11 -12.87
C GLY A 208 3.61 17.78 -13.73
N GLY A 209 3.42 17.40 -14.99
CA GLY A 209 4.50 17.08 -15.92
C GLY A 209 4.87 15.60 -15.96
N GLY A 210 5.77 15.26 -16.90
CA GLY A 210 6.03 13.87 -17.28
C GLY A 210 4.95 13.31 -18.19
N VAL A 211 4.91 11.98 -18.32
CA VAL A 211 4.02 11.28 -19.24
C VAL A 211 3.47 10.03 -18.56
N VAL A 212 2.15 9.87 -18.59
CA VAL A 212 1.46 8.63 -18.19
C VAL A 212 1.24 7.77 -19.42
N LEU A 213 1.47 6.47 -19.25
CA LEU A 213 1.06 5.43 -20.18
C LEU A 213 0.09 4.51 -19.46
N PHE A 214 -1.01 4.12 -20.10
CA PHE A 214 -1.91 3.12 -19.53
C PHE A 214 -2.73 2.39 -20.60
N GLN A 215 -3.32 1.27 -20.21
CA GLN A 215 -4.14 0.39 -21.06
C GLN A 215 -5.32 -0.16 -20.25
N SER A 216 -6.49 -0.23 -20.89
CA SER A 216 -7.71 -0.80 -20.30
C SER A 216 -7.80 -2.30 -20.59
N ASP A 217 -8.19 -3.12 -19.61
CA ASP A 217 -8.43 -4.57 -19.75
C ASP A 217 -7.24 -5.39 -20.30
N GLY A 218 -6.04 -4.83 -20.25
CA GLY A 218 -4.83 -5.42 -20.82
C GLY A 218 -3.91 -5.97 -19.75
N ILE A 219 -3.29 -7.13 -20.03
CA ILE A 219 -1.97 -7.42 -19.45
C ILE A 219 -1.05 -6.43 -20.15
N LEU A 220 -0.88 -5.21 -19.64
CA LEU A 220 0.19 -4.35 -20.12
C LEU A 220 1.44 -5.16 -19.82
N PRO A 221 2.11 -5.73 -20.82
CA PRO A 221 3.33 -6.43 -20.57
C PRO A 221 4.29 -5.28 -20.33
N VAL A 222 4.41 -4.88 -19.08
CA VAL A 222 5.69 -4.45 -18.53
C VAL A 222 6.63 -5.68 -18.56
N HIS A 223 6.78 -6.29 -19.75
CA HIS A 223 7.93 -7.05 -20.09
C HIS A 223 9.09 -6.07 -20.18
N ASP A 224 10.29 -6.59 -19.98
CA ASP A 224 11.54 -5.84 -20.05
C ASP A 224 11.66 -4.93 -21.28
N GLY A 225 10.93 -5.20 -22.37
CA GLY A 225 10.88 -4.37 -23.57
C GLY A 225 10.30 -2.97 -23.33
N VAL A 226 9.03 -2.85 -22.92
CA VAL A 226 8.37 -1.53 -22.77
C VAL A 226 8.99 -0.75 -21.63
N GLY A 227 9.16 -1.37 -20.46
CA GLY A 227 9.80 -0.74 -19.30
C GLY A 227 11.19 -0.21 -19.63
N ARG A 228 12.02 -0.97 -20.35
CA ARG A 228 13.32 -0.51 -20.81
C ARG A 228 13.22 0.65 -21.79
N MET A 229 12.37 0.55 -22.81
CA MET A 229 12.25 1.57 -23.85
C MET A 229 11.79 2.92 -23.28
N VAL A 230 10.76 2.91 -22.44
CA VAL A 230 10.14 4.16 -21.96
C VAL A 230 10.96 4.81 -20.86
N THR A 231 11.66 4.03 -20.02
CA THR A 231 12.51 4.57 -18.93
C THR A 231 13.97 4.79 -19.33
N ALA A 232 14.40 4.39 -20.53
CA ALA A 232 15.76 4.66 -21.01
C ALA A 232 16.01 6.17 -21.13
N GLY A 233 16.97 6.69 -20.35
CA GLY A 233 17.26 8.13 -20.30
C GLY A 233 16.31 8.91 -19.39
N GLY A 234 15.82 8.29 -18.31
CA GLY A 234 14.95 8.88 -17.29
C GLY A 234 13.53 8.34 -17.32
N GLY A 235 12.95 8.11 -16.13
CA GLY A 235 11.58 7.62 -15.94
C GLY A 235 11.41 6.72 -14.73
N ILE A 236 10.17 6.60 -14.21
CA ILE A 236 9.81 5.60 -13.20
C ILE A 236 8.49 4.95 -13.60
N LEU A 237 8.56 3.74 -14.13
CA LEU A 237 7.38 2.94 -14.40
C LEU A 237 6.84 2.36 -13.09
N ALA A 238 5.51 2.22 -12.98
CA ALA A 238 4.81 1.70 -11.81
C ALA A 238 3.44 1.14 -12.22
N GLY A 239 3.30 -0.18 -12.37
CA GLY A 239 2.06 -0.84 -12.80
C GLY A 239 1.43 -1.75 -11.73
N ALA A 240 0.16 -2.12 -11.91
CA ALA A 240 -0.56 -3.06 -11.05
C ALA A 240 -1.04 -4.27 -11.87
N PHE A 241 -0.91 -5.49 -11.31
CA PHE A 241 -1.35 -6.73 -11.96
C PHE A 241 -2.50 -7.40 -11.19
N PRO A 242 -3.68 -7.55 -11.80
CA PRO A 242 -4.90 -7.98 -11.11
C PRO A 242 -4.97 -9.49 -10.84
N SER A 243 -4.23 -10.34 -11.57
CA SER A 243 -4.43 -11.80 -11.52
C SER A 243 -3.31 -12.60 -10.82
N ALA A 244 -2.15 -11.99 -10.51
CA ALA A 244 -0.99 -12.75 -10.02
C ALA A 244 -0.29 -12.15 -8.80
N SER A 245 -0.19 -10.82 -8.68
CA SER A 245 0.41 -10.15 -7.51
C SER A 245 0.16 -8.64 -7.61
N PRO A 246 -0.40 -8.00 -6.56
CA PRO A 246 -0.38 -6.55 -6.47
C PRO A 246 1.09 -6.19 -6.18
N SER A 247 1.85 -5.90 -7.23
CA SER A 247 3.26 -5.51 -7.14
C SER A 247 3.49 -4.35 -8.10
N VAL A 248 4.33 -3.41 -7.68
CA VAL A 248 4.68 -2.25 -8.50
C VAL A 248 6.10 -2.46 -9.02
N ASP A 249 6.22 -2.65 -10.32
CA ASP A 249 7.51 -2.76 -11.00
C ASP A 249 8.15 -1.38 -11.16
N ILE A 250 9.23 -1.10 -10.43
CA ILE A 250 9.98 0.16 -10.53
C ILE A 250 11.15 -0.02 -11.49
N TRP A 251 11.14 0.79 -12.54
CA TRP A 251 12.20 0.88 -13.53
C TRP A 251 12.89 2.22 -13.46
N ARG A 252 14.23 2.24 -13.61
CA ARG A 252 15.02 3.47 -13.70
C ARG A 252 16.09 3.30 -14.76
N ASP A 253 16.17 4.24 -15.69
CA ASP A 253 17.17 4.27 -16.75
C ASP A 253 17.25 2.98 -17.57
N GLY A 254 16.10 2.34 -17.79
CA GLY A 254 15.99 1.11 -18.57
C GLY A 254 16.27 -0.18 -17.80
N PHE A 255 16.47 -0.11 -16.48
CA PHE A 255 16.72 -1.26 -15.61
C PHE A 255 15.61 -1.43 -14.58
N ALA A 256 15.19 -2.67 -14.33
CA ALA A 256 14.33 -2.99 -13.19
C ALA A 256 15.13 -2.79 -11.90
N VAL A 257 14.65 -1.89 -11.04
CA VAL A 257 15.31 -1.52 -9.78
C VAL A 257 14.68 -2.22 -8.60
N ALA A 258 13.35 -2.36 -8.60
CA ALA A 258 12.63 -3.03 -7.53
C ALA A 258 11.30 -3.60 -8.03
N ARG A 259 10.84 -4.68 -7.38
CA ARG A 259 9.47 -5.21 -7.51
C ARG A 259 8.83 -5.33 -6.14
N PRO A 260 8.64 -4.20 -5.42
CA PRO A 260 7.89 -4.23 -4.18
C PRO A 260 6.51 -4.84 -4.45
N SER A 261 6.15 -5.88 -3.70
CA SER A 261 4.73 -6.13 -3.47
C SER A 261 4.12 -4.82 -2.96
N VAL A 262 2.87 -4.48 -3.26
CA VAL A 262 2.27 -3.30 -2.62
C VAL A 262 2.10 -3.50 -1.11
N HIS A 263 2.42 -4.70 -0.62
CA HIS A 263 2.58 -5.08 0.78
C HIS A 263 4.05 -5.20 1.24
N GLU A 264 5.06 -5.12 0.37
CA GLU A 264 6.48 -5.07 0.75
C GLU A 264 7.05 -3.73 0.28
N GLN A 265 7.16 -2.75 1.18
CA GLN A 265 7.59 -1.42 0.78
C GLN A 265 9.08 -1.34 0.42
N LEU A 266 9.36 -0.31 -0.38
CA LEU A 266 10.65 0.09 -0.94
C LEU A 266 11.79 0.02 0.08
N SER A 267 12.75 -0.88 -0.14
CA SER A 267 13.96 -1.01 0.69
C SER A 267 15.10 -0.07 0.26
N ASP A 268 14.88 0.76 -0.76
CA ASP A 268 15.89 1.68 -1.26
C ASP A 268 15.98 2.93 -0.39
N SER A 269 17.14 3.11 0.25
CA SER A 269 17.51 4.29 1.04
C SER A 269 17.34 5.63 0.29
N SER A 270 17.35 5.64 -1.05
CA SER A 270 17.11 6.84 -1.86
C SER A 270 15.63 7.25 -1.92
N LEU A 271 14.72 6.38 -1.49
CA LEU A 271 13.27 6.58 -1.44
C LEU A 271 12.75 6.64 0.00
N PHE A 272 13.63 6.92 0.98
CA PHE A 272 13.30 6.89 2.42
C PHE A 272 12.09 7.76 2.81
N GLU A 273 11.95 8.97 2.24
CA GLU A 273 10.76 9.80 2.50
C GLU A 273 9.49 9.12 1.99
N VAL A 274 9.52 8.55 0.78
CA VAL A 274 8.39 7.82 0.17
C VAL A 274 8.06 6.54 0.94
N TRP A 275 9.08 5.86 1.46
CA TRP A 275 8.91 4.66 2.31
C TRP A 275 8.12 4.99 3.59
N MET A 276 8.28 6.19 4.16
CA MET A 276 7.53 6.61 5.34
C MET A 276 6.03 6.85 5.03
N CYS A 277 5.65 7.15 3.79
CA CYS A 277 4.25 7.38 3.44
C CYS A 277 3.39 6.14 3.70
N ARG A 278 2.22 6.36 4.28
CA ARG A 278 1.17 5.36 4.52
C ARG A 278 0.31 5.18 3.27
N PHE A 279 0.04 3.93 2.93
CA PHE A 279 -0.83 3.55 1.81
C PHE A 279 -2.15 3.00 2.39
N GLY A 280 -3.05 3.92 2.75
CA GLY A 280 -4.31 3.61 3.42
C GLY A 280 -4.15 3.27 4.92
N ASP A 281 -5.18 3.64 5.70
CA ASP A 281 -5.57 3.08 7.02
C ASP A 281 -6.51 4.05 7.77
N ARG A 282 -7.78 4.07 7.36
CA ARG A 282 -8.92 4.51 8.20
C ARG A 282 -10.05 3.47 8.14
N GLY A 283 -9.68 2.19 8.18
CA GLY A 283 -10.63 1.08 7.93
C GLY A 283 -11.00 0.88 6.45
N ALA A 284 -10.41 1.66 5.54
CA ALA A 284 -10.43 1.37 4.11
C ALA A 284 -9.30 0.38 3.80
N HIS A 285 -9.66 -0.87 3.48
CA HIS A 285 -8.79 -1.69 2.64
C HIS A 285 -8.57 -0.88 1.36
N PRO A 286 -7.32 -0.67 0.89
CA PRO A 286 -7.10 -0.21 -0.48
C PRO A 286 -7.85 -1.17 -1.40
N SER A 287 -8.96 -0.72 -1.98
CA SER A 287 -9.91 -1.63 -2.64
C SER A 287 -9.35 -2.14 -3.95
N THR A 288 -8.34 -1.46 -4.52
CA THR A 288 -7.71 -1.89 -5.77
C THR A 288 -6.18 -1.68 -5.79
N ALA A 289 -5.48 -2.48 -6.59
CA ALA A 289 -4.05 -2.30 -6.85
C ALA A 289 -3.76 -1.00 -7.64
N ALA A 290 -4.76 -0.46 -8.35
CA ALA A 290 -4.66 0.75 -9.16
C ALA A 290 -4.53 2.03 -8.29
N GLU A 291 -5.35 2.18 -7.25
CA GLU A 291 -5.26 3.33 -6.32
C GLU A 291 -3.89 3.41 -5.65
N ARG A 292 -3.34 2.25 -5.23
CA ARG A 292 -2.00 2.20 -4.64
C ARG A 292 -0.90 2.52 -5.66
N ALA A 293 -1.06 2.10 -6.92
CA ALA A 293 -0.12 2.42 -7.99
C ALA A 293 -0.15 3.93 -8.30
N LEU A 294 -1.33 4.53 -8.38
CA LEU A 294 -1.50 5.97 -8.57
C LEU A 294 -0.94 6.75 -7.37
N ALA A 295 -1.19 6.31 -6.14
CA ALA A 295 -0.60 6.91 -4.94
C ALA A 295 0.93 6.85 -4.98
N LEU A 296 1.51 5.69 -5.28
CA LEU A 296 2.97 5.54 -5.38
C LEU A 296 3.54 6.39 -6.53
N MET A 297 2.83 6.51 -7.65
CA MET A 297 3.19 7.43 -8.73
C MET A 297 3.19 8.88 -8.27
N THR A 298 2.14 9.33 -7.58
CA THR A 298 2.08 10.68 -7.02
C THR A 298 3.28 10.94 -6.10
N LEU A 299 3.64 9.98 -5.25
CA LEU A 299 4.81 10.08 -4.36
C LEU A 299 6.14 10.17 -5.11
N LEU A 300 6.35 9.34 -6.12
CA LEU A 300 7.60 9.27 -6.87
C LEU A 300 7.82 10.48 -7.79
N THR A 301 6.73 11.15 -8.17
CA THR A 301 6.73 12.13 -9.26
C THR A 301 6.31 13.53 -8.82
N ALA A 302 5.78 13.65 -7.59
CA ALA A 302 5.10 14.84 -7.09
C ALA A 302 4.00 15.36 -8.05
N THR A 303 3.41 14.45 -8.83
CA THR A 303 2.37 14.78 -9.81
C THR A 303 1.07 14.08 -9.43
N TYR A 304 0.02 14.87 -9.21
CA TYR A 304 -1.29 14.37 -8.83
C TYR A 304 -2.05 13.82 -10.04
N ILE A 305 -2.39 12.54 -10.01
CA ILE A 305 -3.10 11.84 -11.08
C ILE A 305 -4.24 11.05 -10.45
N THR A 306 -5.48 11.45 -10.76
CA THR A 306 -6.67 10.73 -10.30
C THR A 306 -7.10 9.71 -11.34
N GLU A 307 -7.86 8.71 -10.90
CA GLU A 307 -8.55 7.83 -11.83
C GLU A 307 -9.49 8.61 -12.75
N GLU A 308 -10.22 9.60 -12.22
CA GLU A 308 -11.04 10.51 -13.03
C GLU A 308 -10.24 11.15 -14.18
N TRP A 309 -9.00 11.57 -13.92
CA TRP A 309 -8.14 12.14 -14.96
C TRP A 309 -7.79 11.10 -16.03
N LEU A 310 -7.53 9.83 -15.65
CA LEU A 310 -7.28 8.75 -16.60
C LEU A 310 -8.44 8.55 -17.59
N TRP A 311 -9.67 8.82 -17.14
CA TRP A 311 -10.87 8.61 -17.96
C TRP A 311 -11.42 9.85 -18.64
N SER A 312 -11.07 11.05 -18.17
CA SER A 312 -11.63 12.33 -18.65
C SER A 312 -10.66 13.16 -19.50
N ALA A 313 -9.36 12.93 -19.39
CA ALA A 313 -8.38 13.68 -20.18
C ALA A 313 -8.36 13.19 -21.64
N PRO A 314 -8.13 14.10 -22.63
CA PRO A 314 -7.85 13.70 -24.00
C PRO A 314 -6.46 13.06 -24.09
N MET A 315 -6.33 11.98 -24.86
CA MET A 315 -5.11 11.15 -24.85
C MET A 315 -4.76 10.61 -26.21
N ARG A 316 -3.48 10.30 -26.40
CA ARG A 316 -2.95 9.82 -27.68
C ARG A 316 -2.93 8.30 -27.66
N LEU A 317 -3.49 7.68 -28.70
CA LEU A 317 -3.44 6.24 -28.88
C LEU A 317 -2.19 5.88 -29.69
N VAL A 318 -1.31 5.10 -29.08
CA VAL A 318 0.02 4.82 -29.61
C VAL A 318 0.16 3.34 -29.89
N PRO A 319 0.28 2.92 -31.16
CA PRO A 319 0.39 1.52 -31.51
C PRO A 319 1.72 0.95 -31.00
N VAL A 320 1.66 -0.24 -30.41
CA VAL A 320 2.83 -0.94 -29.86
C VAL A 320 2.92 -2.36 -30.41
N GLN A 321 4.13 -2.82 -30.71
CA GLN A 321 4.41 -4.22 -31.06
C GLN A 321 4.95 -4.94 -29.83
N LEU A 322 4.08 -5.68 -29.15
CA LEU A 322 4.42 -6.36 -27.89
C LEU A 322 4.78 -7.84 -28.05
N ARG A 323 4.51 -8.45 -29.21
CA ARG A 323 4.85 -9.86 -29.51
C ARG A 323 5.72 -9.96 -30.76
N PRO A 324 6.75 -10.84 -30.80
CA PRO A 324 7.36 -11.25 -32.06
C PRO A 324 6.29 -11.92 -32.93
N GLU A 325 6.38 -11.77 -34.25
CA GLU A 325 5.46 -12.40 -35.21
C GLU A 325 5.26 -13.90 -34.87
N GLY A 326 4.02 -14.30 -34.53
CA GLY A 326 3.66 -15.73 -34.43
C GLY A 326 2.92 -16.20 -33.17
N GLN A 327 2.68 -15.36 -32.16
CA GLN A 327 1.81 -15.74 -31.03
C GLN A 327 0.53 -14.89 -31.06
N GLY A 328 -0.51 -15.41 -31.70
CA GLY A 328 -1.84 -14.80 -31.78
C GLY A 328 -2.51 -14.63 -30.41
N ARG A 329 -3.49 -13.73 -30.35
CA ARG A 329 -4.18 -13.23 -29.13
C ARG A 329 -4.29 -14.28 -28.03
#